data_AF-A0A8B3NNV0-F1
#
_entry.id   AF-A0A8B3NNV0-F1
#
_cell.length_a   1.000
_cell.length_b   1.000
_cell.length_c   1.000
_cell.angle_alpha   90.00
_cell.angle_beta   90.00
_cell.angle_gamma   90.00
#
_symmetry.space_group_name_H-M   'P 1'
#
loop_
_entity.id
_entity.type
_entity.pdbx_description
1 polymer ?
#
loop_
_entity_poly.entity_id
_entity_poly.type
_entity_poly.pdbx_seq_one_letter_code
_entity_poly.pdbx_strand_id
1 'polypeptide(L)'
;MTAYTDFQNAIAAANSLIAMYKELRRARGLGQRGSLTAENEDLLWLPRSAIVTSLSALDAYVHAVLYDRIPHVLQTNPIPNSLAEAMVNIVPIRNAQNFRDAMPVIAVANPHQELANLLRDRSLIFLSYQAPEKINAGYDMIGHAGIFDSVSALWPGPNSTTDDLKRTLAGYVKRRNQIAHEGDREASGAVRHIQPQHASKIAAFVRNLVFRLNRVVYPNEVIAQPDAP
;
A
#
# COMPACT_ATOMS: atom_id res chain seq x y z
N MET A 1 -14.02 0.32 12.63
CA MET A 1 -13.05 -0.63 12.04
C MET A 1 -11.78 0.16 11.78
N THR A 2 -10.60 -0.34 12.13
CA THR A 2 -9.34 0.42 11.97
C THR A 2 -8.71 0.14 10.61
N ALA A 3 -7.85 1.04 10.12
CA ALA A 3 -7.12 0.84 8.87
C ALA A 3 -6.34 -0.49 8.85
N TYR A 4 -5.79 -0.91 10.00
CA TYR A 4 -5.12 -2.21 10.14
C TYR A 4 -6.09 -3.39 10.01
N THR A 5 -7.31 -3.29 10.56
CA THR A 5 -8.33 -4.34 10.43
C THR A 5 -8.73 -4.52 8.97
N ASP A 6 -8.96 -3.42 8.24
CA ASP A 6 -9.29 -3.47 6.81
C ASP A 6 -8.14 -4.06 5.98
N PHE A 7 -6.89 -3.72 6.34
CA PHE A 7 -5.71 -4.34 5.75
C PHE A 7 -5.67 -5.86 5.98
N GLN A 8 -5.97 -6.34 7.19
CA GLN A 8 -5.99 -7.79 7.48
C GLN A 8 -7.02 -8.53 6.61
N ASN A 9 -8.20 -7.92 6.42
CA ASN A 9 -9.22 -8.47 5.54
C ASN A 9 -8.75 -8.49 4.07
N ALA A 10 -8.12 -7.42 3.60
CA ALA A 10 -7.63 -7.32 2.23
C ALA A 10 -6.47 -8.30 1.95
N ILE A 11 -5.50 -8.42 2.87
CA ILE A 11 -4.35 -9.32 2.70
C ILE A 11 -4.73 -10.80 2.87
N ALA A 12 -5.82 -11.10 3.60
CA ALA A 12 -6.36 -12.45 3.69
C ALA A 12 -6.79 -12.99 2.32
N ALA A 13 -7.30 -12.14 1.42
CA ALA A 13 -7.65 -12.55 0.05
C ALA A 13 -6.41 -13.06 -0.73
N ALA A 14 -5.24 -12.46 -0.55
CA ALA A 14 -4.00 -12.96 -1.13
C ALA A 14 -3.61 -14.35 -0.60
N ASN A 15 -3.83 -14.61 0.69
CA ASN A 15 -3.62 -15.94 1.29
C ASN A 15 -4.60 -16.97 0.72
N SER A 16 -5.86 -16.59 0.52
CA SER A 16 -6.88 -17.45 -0.09
C SER A 16 -6.51 -17.86 -1.51
N LEU A 17 -5.94 -16.94 -2.32
CA LEU A 17 -5.43 -17.27 -3.66
C LEU A 17 -4.28 -18.28 -3.62
N ILE A 18 -3.36 -18.15 -2.67
CA ILE A 18 -2.26 -19.10 -2.46
C ILE A 18 -2.78 -20.46 -1.97
N ALA A 19 -3.80 -20.47 -1.10
CA ALA A 19 -4.44 -21.70 -0.63
C ALA A 19 -5.16 -22.42 -1.77
N MET A 20 -5.93 -21.68 -2.57
CA MET A 20 -6.63 -22.19 -3.75
C MET A 20 -5.67 -22.82 -4.77
N TYR A 21 -4.50 -22.21 -4.98
CA TYR A 21 -3.44 -22.79 -5.80
C TYR A 21 -3.03 -24.19 -5.31
N LYS A 22 -2.80 -24.35 -4.00
CA LYS A 22 -2.41 -25.64 -3.41
C LYS A 22 -3.53 -26.66 -3.50
N GLU A 23 -4.77 -26.24 -3.28
CA GLU A 23 -5.95 -27.10 -3.36
C GLU A 23 -6.16 -27.63 -4.78
N LEU A 24 -6.14 -26.76 -5.78
CA LEU A 24 -6.31 -27.16 -7.18
C LEU A 24 -5.19 -28.06 -7.68
N ARG A 25 -3.94 -27.84 -7.24
CA ARG A 25 -2.85 -28.78 -7.52
C ARG A 25 -3.14 -30.18 -6.97
N ARG A 26 -3.64 -30.26 -5.73
CA ARG A 26 -4.00 -31.53 -5.10
C ARG A 26 -5.14 -32.21 -5.86
N ALA A 27 -6.17 -31.44 -6.22
CA ALA A 27 -7.30 -31.95 -6.98
C ALA A 27 -6.89 -32.50 -8.36
N ARG A 28 -5.88 -31.91 -9.01
CA ARG A 28 -5.32 -32.38 -10.28
C ARG A 28 -4.21 -33.43 -10.14
N GLY A 29 -3.94 -33.94 -8.94
CA GLY A 29 -2.92 -34.98 -8.71
C GLY A 29 -1.46 -34.51 -8.90
N LEU A 30 -1.21 -33.19 -8.89
CA LEU A 30 0.10 -32.59 -9.22
C LEU A 30 1.06 -32.48 -8.02
N GLY A 31 0.67 -33.00 -6.85
CA GLY A 31 1.42 -32.86 -5.60
C GLY A 31 1.60 -31.40 -5.15
N GLN A 32 2.41 -31.17 -4.10
CA GLN A 32 2.64 -29.84 -3.53
C GLN A 32 3.78 -29.04 -4.19
N ARG A 33 4.70 -29.73 -4.88
CA ARG A 33 5.90 -29.16 -5.52
C ARG A 33 6.09 -29.81 -6.89
N GLY A 34 6.95 -29.21 -7.72
CA GLY A 34 7.27 -29.69 -9.06
C GLY A 34 6.80 -28.73 -10.15
N SER A 35 7.42 -28.85 -11.32
CA SER A 35 7.05 -28.10 -12.52
C SER A 35 5.62 -28.40 -12.93
N LEU A 36 4.97 -27.41 -13.55
CA LEU A 36 3.67 -27.58 -14.18
C LEU A 36 3.88 -27.83 -15.67
N THR A 37 3.00 -28.62 -16.26
CA THR A 37 2.89 -28.82 -17.72
C THR A 37 2.02 -27.73 -18.33
N ALA A 38 2.02 -27.62 -19.66
CA ALA A 38 1.17 -26.67 -20.39
C ALA A 38 -0.34 -26.86 -20.08
N GLU A 39 -0.77 -28.06 -19.69
CA GLU A 39 -2.15 -28.37 -19.30
C GLU A 39 -2.55 -27.76 -17.95
N ASN A 40 -1.57 -27.39 -17.11
CA ASN A 40 -1.79 -26.98 -15.73
C ASN A 40 -1.09 -25.67 -15.35
N GLU A 41 -0.46 -24.99 -16.31
CA GLU A 41 0.22 -23.71 -16.08
C GLU A 41 -0.75 -22.57 -15.73
N ASP A 42 -2.04 -22.74 -16.05
CA ASP A 42 -3.13 -21.85 -15.68
C ASP A 42 -3.18 -21.61 -14.17
N LEU A 43 -2.82 -22.62 -13.36
CA LEU A 43 -2.76 -22.52 -11.91
C LEU A 43 -1.80 -21.43 -11.43
N LEU A 44 -0.78 -21.08 -12.20
CA LEU A 44 0.18 -20.02 -11.84
C LEU A 44 -0.43 -18.61 -11.91
N TRP A 45 -1.64 -18.44 -12.44
CA TRP A 45 -2.36 -17.16 -12.35
C TRP A 45 -2.81 -16.84 -10.93
N LEU A 46 -3.06 -17.84 -10.09
CA LEU A 46 -3.41 -17.65 -8.68
C LEU A 46 -2.29 -16.97 -7.88
N PRO A 47 -1.02 -17.45 -7.88
CA PRO A 47 0.06 -16.74 -7.21
C PRO A 47 0.35 -15.37 -7.85
N ARG A 48 0.13 -15.16 -9.16
CA ARG A 48 0.23 -13.83 -9.77
C ARG A 48 -0.82 -12.87 -9.21
N SER A 49 -2.08 -13.29 -9.15
CA SER A 49 -3.17 -12.52 -8.55
C SER A 49 -2.91 -12.26 -7.07
N ALA A 50 -2.31 -13.20 -6.34
CA ALA A 50 -1.94 -13.00 -4.94
C ALA A 50 -0.89 -11.88 -4.76
N ILE A 51 0.08 -11.75 -5.69
CA ILE A 51 1.04 -10.64 -5.69
C ILE A 51 0.32 -9.31 -5.88
N VAL A 52 -0.54 -9.21 -6.90
CA VAL A 52 -1.31 -7.99 -7.17
C VAL A 52 -2.17 -7.61 -5.96
N THR A 53 -2.91 -8.59 -5.42
CA THR A 53 -3.77 -8.41 -4.25
C THR A 53 -2.99 -7.95 -3.02
N SER A 54 -1.79 -8.48 -2.79
CA SER A 54 -0.96 -8.07 -1.66
C SER A 54 -0.55 -6.60 -1.73
N LEU A 55 -0.14 -6.13 -2.90
CA LEU A 55 0.27 -4.74 -3.11
C LEU A 55 -0.93 -3.79 -3.14
N SER A 56 -2.09 -4.25 -3.61
CA SER A 56 -3.36 -3.51 -3.49
C SER A 56 -3.81 -3.37 -2.03
N ALA A 57 -3.58 -4.36 -1.17
CA ALA A 57 -3.87 -4.24 0.26
C ALA A 57 -2.97 -3.20 0.94
N LEU A 58 -1.68 -3.14 0.58
CA LEU A 58 -0.78 -2.06 1.04
C LEU A 58 -1.27 -0.68 0.61
N ASP A 59 -1.64 -0.54 -0.67
CA ASP A 59 -2.15 0.71 -1.22
C ASP A 59 -3.40 1.21 -0.47
N ALA A 60 -4.39 0.33 -0.31
CA ALA A 60 -5.62 0.63 0.41
C ALA A 60 -5.37 1.01 1.87
N TYR A 61 -4.43 0.31 2.53
CA TYR A 61 -4.01 0.65 3.90
C TYR A 61 -3.44 2.07 3.98
N VAL A 62 -2.53 2.43 3.07
CA VAL A 62 -1.93 3.77 3.09
C VAL A 62 -2.98 4.85 2.83
N HIS A 63 -3.92 4.64 1.90
CA HIS A 63 -5.07 5.55 1.71
C HIS A 63 -5.88 5.71 3.00
N ALA A 64 -6.25 4.61 3.64
CA ALA A 64 -7.03 4.65 4.88
C ALA A 64 -6.31 5.43 5.99
N VAL A 65 -5.00 5.24 6.14
CA VAL A 65 -4.17 6.02 7.08
C VAL A 65 -4.18 7.50 6.72
N LEU A 66 -3.96 7.87 5.46
CA LEU A 66 -3.94 9.28 5.08
C LEU A 66 -5.30 9.95 5.31
N TYR A 67 -6.39 9.26 4.99
CA TYR A 67 -7.74 9.81 5.16
C TYR A 67 -8.10 9.99 6.63
N ASP A 68 -7.63 9.10 7.51
CA ASP A 68 -7.78 9.25 8.95
C ASP A 68 -6.91 10.38 9.50
N ARG A 69 -5.62 10.42 9.15
CA ARG A 69 -4.65 11.30 9.81
C ARG A 69 -4.69 12.75 9.33
N ILE A 70 -4.95 13.02 8.05
CA ILE A 70 -4.88 14.38 7.49
C ILE A 70 -5.81 15.38 8.21
N PRO A 71 -7.10 15.09 8.49
CA PRO A 71 -7.96 16.02 9.23
C PRO A 71 -7.41 16.43 10.60
N HIS A 72 -6.71 15.51 11.27
CA HIS A 72 -6.09 15.75 12.58
C HIS A 72 -4.81 16.58 12.44
N VAL A 73 -3.99 16.28 11.42
CA VAL A 73 -2.76 17.01 11.16
C VAL A 73 -3.04 18.44 10.68
N LEU A 74 -4.15 18.68 9.98
CA LEU A 74 -4.60 20.04 9.63
C LEU A 74 -4.93 20.91 10.85
N GLN A 75 -5.12 20.32 12.04
CA GLN A 75 -5.36 21.04 13.29
C GLN A 75 -4.05 21.37 14.03
N THR A 76 -2.90 20.83 13.61
CA THR A 76 -1.62 21.10 14.27
C THR A 76 -1.05 22.45 13.85
N ASN A 77 -0.20 23.03 14.69
CA ASN A 77 0.52 24.26 14.36
C ASN A 77 2.00 24.12 14.78
N PRO A 78 2.96 24.14 13.84
CA PRO A 78 2.75 24.24 12.40
C PRO A 78 2.17 22.95 11.79
N ILE A 79 1.50 23.07 10.65
CA ILE A 79 1.20 21.91 9.77
C ILE A 79 2.48 21.52 9.00
N PRO A 80 2.66 20.24 8.61
CA PRO A 80 3.79 19.84 7.78
C PRO A 80 3.82 20.58 6.45
N ASN A 81 5.01 20.99 5.99
CA ASN A 81 5.18 21.74 4.74
C ASN A 81 4.61 20.98 3.52
N SER A 82 4.82 19.67 3.46
CA SER A 82 4.28 18.80 2.41
C SER A 82 2.74 18.84 2.35
N LEU A 83 2.07 18.89 3.51
CA LEU A 83 0.62 19.04 3.58
C LEU A 83 0.19 20.46 3.19
N ALA A 84 0.92 21.48 3.64
CA ALA A 84 0.66 22.87 3.27
C ALA A 84 0.75 23.07 1.74
N GLU A 85 1.79 22.54 1.11
CA GLU A 85 1.97 22.57 -0.36
C GLU A 85 0.85 21.82 -1.08
N ALA A 86 0.43 20.67 -0.55
CA ALA A 86 -0.74 19.95 -1.09
C ALA A 86 -2.00 20.81 -1.02
N MET A 87 -2.26 21.51 0.10
CA MET A 87 -3.43 22.37 0.30
C MET A 87 -3.48 23.56 -0.66
N VAL A 88 -2.33 24.16 -1.01
CA VAL A 88 -2.25 25.29 -1.96
C VAL A 88 -2.88 24.93 -3.32
N ASN A 89 -2.76 23.68 -3.74
CA ASN A 89 -3.33 23.21 -5.00
C ASN A 89 -4.84 22.91 -4.91
N ILE A 90 -5.36 22.70 -3.70
CA ILE A 90 -6.77 22.35 -3.48
C ILE A 90 -7.65 23.59 -3.35
N VAL A 91 -7.19 24.60 -2.60
CA VAL A 91 -7.92 25.85 -2.38
C VAL A 91 -7.04 27.06 -2.75
N PRO A 92 -6.77 27.29 -4.06
CA PRO A 92 -5.89 28.37 -4.48
C PRO A 92 -6.58 29.73 -4.36
N ILE A 93 -6.37 30.46 -3.26
CA ILE A 93 -6.90 31.82 -3.10
C ILE A 93 -5.96 32.83 -3.78
N ARG A 94 -6.22 33.11 -5.06
CA ARG A 94 -5.38 34.03 -5.87
C ARG A 94 -6.11 35.30 -6.35
N ASN A 95 -7.44 35.30 -6.36
CA ASN A 95 -8.27 36.43 -6.77
C ASN A 95 -9.65 36.39 -6.07
N ALA A 96 -10.48 37.40 -6.32
CA ALA A 96 -11.79 37.53 -5.70
C ALA A 96 -12.75 36.35 -6.01
N GLN A 97 -12.67 35.76 -7.20
CA GLN A 97 -13.50 34.61 -7.54
C GLN A 97 -13.07 33.38 -6.74
N ASN A 98 -11.77 33.08 -6.71
CA ASN A 98 -11.26 31.94 -5.94
C ASN A 98 -11.53 32.08 -4.43
N PHE A 99 -11.50 33.31 -3.91
CA PHE A 99 -11.90 33.56 -2.53
C PHE A 99 -13.37 33.21 -2.29
N ARG A 100 -14.29 33.64 -3.17
CA ARG A 100 -15.72 33.28 -3.08
C ARG A 100 -15.94 31.77 -3.18
N ASP A 101 -15.19 31.09 -4.04
CA ASP A 101 -15.24 29.62 -4.18
C ASP A 101 -14.72 28.89 -2.93
N ALA A 102 -13.78 29.50 -2.19
CA ALA A 102 -13.24 28.97 -0.94
C ALA A 102 -14.14 29.24 0.28
N MET A 103 -15.00 30.26 0.24
CA MET A 103 -15.84 30.65 1.37
C MET A 103 -16.71 29.51 1.93
N PRO A 104 -17.36 28.65 1.11
CA PRO A 104 -18.11 27.51 1.64
C PRO A 104 -17.25 26.59 2.50
N VAL A 105 -16.01 26.32 2.08
CA VAL A 105 -15.05 25.45 2.80
C VAL A 105 -14.59 26.08 4.10
N ILE A 106 -14.39 27.40 4.12
CA ILE A 106 -13.94 28.12 5.31
C ILE A 106 -15.07 28.23 6.35
N ALA A 107 -16.31 28.37 5.88
CA ALA A 107 -17.46 28.65 6.74
C ALA A 107 -18.16 27.40 7.30
N VAL A 108 -17.80 26.19 6.88
CA VAL A 108 -18.40 24.97 7.46
C VAL A 108 -17.98 24.77 8.92
N ALA A 109 -18.76 23.98 9.66
CA ALA A 109 -18.50 23.70 11.07
C ALA A 109 -17.17 22.96 11.33
N ASN A 110 -16.69 22.15 10.37
CA ASN A 110 -15.42 21.44 10.46
C ASN A 110 -14.59 21.65 9.18
N PRO A 111 -13.90 22.80 9.05
CA PRO A 111 -13.16 23.15 7.84
C PRO A 111 -11.99 22.20 7.57
N HIS A 112 -11.38 21.64 8.62
CA HIS A 112 -10.28 20.67 8.47
C HIS A 112 -10.73 19.37 7.80
N GLN A 113 -11.91 18.86 8.20
CA GLN A 113 -12.48 17.69 7.55
C GLN A 113 -12.84 17.97 6.09
N GLU A 114 -13.40 19.15 5.80
CA GLU A 114 -13.77 19.52 4.44
C GLU A 114 -12.54 19.70 3.54
N LEU A 115 -11.49 20.34 4.03
CA LEU A 115 -10.21 20.44 3.33
C LEU A 115 -9.59 19.06 3.06
N ALA A 116 -9.65 18.15 4.04
CA ALA A 116 -9.18 16.78 3.87
C ALA A 116 -10.00 16.01 2.82
N ASN A 117 -11.32 16.16 2.82
CA ASN A 117 -12.20 15.58 1.80
C ASN A 117 -11.88 16.11 0.40
N LEU A 118 -11.66 17.42 0.26
CA LEU A 118 -11.28 18.01 -1.02
C LEU A 118 -9.91 17.54 -1.50
N LEU A 119 -8.93 17.43 -0.61
CA LEU A 119 -7.61 16.86 -0.96
C LEU A 119 -7.73 15.40 -1.37
N ARG A 120 -8.54 14.61 -0.66
CA ARG A 120 -8.84 13.23 -1.02
C ARG A 120 -9.39 13.16 -2.44
N ASP A 121 -10.51 13.84 -2.69
CA ASP A 121 -11.31 13.68 -3.90
C ASP A 121 -10.63 14.26 -5.15
N ARG A 122 -9.76 15.27 -4.98
CA ARG A 122 -9.06 15.92 -6.10
C ARG A 122 -7.67 15.37 -6.37
N SER A 123 -7.05 14.72 -5.38
CA SER A 123 -5.64 14.32 -5.48
C SER A 123 -5.42 12.90 -5.00
N LEU A 124 -5.67 12.62 -3.71
CA LEU A 124 -5.19 11.38 -3.10
C LEU A 124 -5.80 10.15 -3.76
N ILE A 125 -7.10 10.13 -4.10
CA ILE A 125 -7.76 8.94 -4.70
C ILE A 125 -7.13 8.48 -6.02
N PHE A 126 -6.41 9.35 -6.72
CA PHE A 126 -5.77 9.06 -8.00
C PHE A 126 -4.32 8.60 -7.84
N LEU A 127 -3.76 8.67 -6.62
CA LEU A 127 -2.40 8.27 -6.31
C LEU A 127 -2.35 6.81 -5.88
N SER A 128 -1.33 6.10 -6.36
CA SER A 128 -0.98 4.75 -5.89
C SER A 128 0.20 4.85 -4.90
N TYR A 129 -0.03 4.37 -3.69
CA TYR A 129 0.89 4.32 -2.55
C TYR A 129 1.54 2.94 -2.38
N GLN A 130 2.01 2.39 -3.48
CA GLN A 130 2.73 1.12 -3.50
C GLN A 130 4.26 1.32 -3.55
N ALA A 131 4.70 2.36 -4.25
CA ALA A 131 6.12 2.63 -4.45
C ALA A 131 6.72 3.37 -3.24
N PRO A 132 7.98 3.09 -2.85
CA PRO A 132 8.57 3.63 -1.62
C PRO A 132 8.54 5.16 -1.54
N GLU A 133 8.83 5.84 -2.65
CA GLU A 133 8.81 7.30 -2.73
C GLU A 133 7.41 7.89 -2.57
N LYS A 134 6.38 7.19 -3.07
CA LYS A 134 4.98 7.61 -2.91
C LYS A 134 4.51 7.42 -1.47
N ILE A 135 4.91 6.32 -0.83
CA ILE A 135 4.64 6.09 0.59
C ILE A 135 5.32 7.17 1.44
N ASN A 136 6.61 7.46 1.20
CA ASN A 136 7.30 8.56 1.88
C ASN A 136 6.54 9.89 1.72
N ALA A 137 6.23 10.30 0.49
CA ALA A 137 5.52 11.56 0.26
C ALA A 137 4.14 11.59 0.95
N GLY A 138 3.43 10.46 1.00
CA GLY A 138 2.20 10.30 1.77
C GLY A 138 2.41 10.55 3.26
N TYR A 139 3.36 9.84 3.86
CA TYR A 139 3.63 9.89 5.29
C TYR A 139 4.24 11.23 5.73
N ASP A 140 5.00 11.89 4.87
CA ASP A 140 5.49 13.26 5.10
C ASP A 140 4.30 14.21 5.34
N MET A 141 3.19 14.09 4.59
CA MET A 141 2.00 14.95 4.77
C MET A 141 1.36 14.78 6.15
N ILE A 142 1.55 13.64 6.81
CA ILE A 142 0.98 13.36 8.12
C ILE A 142 2.03 13.45 9.24
N GLY A 143 3.16 14.12 8.98
CA GLY A 143 4.18 14.41 9.98
C GLY A 143 5.18 13.29 10.23
N HIS A 144 5.18 12.24 9.40
CA HIS A 144 6.08 11.09 9.51
C HIS A 144 7.16 11.13 8.43
N ALA A 145 7.95 12.21 8.43
CA ALA A 145 9.05 12.37 7.50
C ALA A 145 10.07 11.24 7.60
N GLY A 146 10.47 10.67 6.46
CA GLY A 146 11.42 9.55 6.45
C GLY A 146 10.86 8.27 7.09
N ILE A 147 9.58 7.96 6.85
CA ILE A 147 8.88 6.82 7.47
C ILE A 147 9.65 5.49 7.38
N PHE A 148 10.39 5.23 6.29
CA PHE A 148 11.17 4.00 6.16
C PHE A 148 12.33 3.89 7.19
N ASP A 149 12.87 5.00 7.69
CA ASP A 149 13.87 4.97 8.76
C ASP A 149 13.23 4.50 10.07
N SER A 150 12.03 5.00 10.37
CA SER A 150 11.24 4.58 11.52
C SER A 150 10.82 3.10 11.41
N VAL A 151 10.42 2.65 10.21
CA VAL A 151 10.09 1.25 9.97
C VAL A 151 11.32 0.35 10.12
N SER A 152 12.47 0.77 9.56
CA SER A 152 13.73 0.02 9.63
C SER A 152 14.20 -0.16 11.09
N ALA A 153 14.07 0.89 11.92
CA ALA A 153 14.36 0.81 13.35
C ALA A 153 13.49 -0.23 14.09
N LEU A 154 12.27 -0.51 13.59
CA LEU A 154 11.37 -1.53 14.13
C LEU A 154 11.53 -2.91 13.47
N TRP A 155 12.45 -3.07 12.51
CA TRP A 155 12.61 -4.28 11.71
C TRP A 155 13.90 -5.04 12.05
N PRO A 156 13.82 -6.09 12.89
CA PRO A 156 14.99 -6.86 13.26
C PRO A 156 15.47 -7.78 12.14
N GLY A 157 16.77 -8.08 12.13
CA GLY A 157 17.37 -9.09 11.25
C GLY A 157 18.14 -8.53 10.06
N PRO A 158 18.70 -9.41 9.21
CA PRO A 158 19.43 -8.99 8.02
C PRO A 158 18.49 -8.45 6.93
N ASN A 159 19.02 -7.60 6.06
CA ASN A 159 18.30 -7.00 4.92
C ASN A 159 17.08 -6.15 5.33
N SER A 160 17.17 -5.45 6.46
CA SER A 160 16.09 -4.61 7.01
C SER A 160 16.45 -3.13 7.10
N THR A 161 17.58 -2.70 6.51
CA THR A 161 17.93 -1.27 6.43
C THR A 161 16.91 -0.52 5.59
N THR A 162 16.80 0.81 5.76
CA THR A 162 15.95 1.68 4.93
C THR A 162 16.12 1.37 3.44
N ASP A 163 17.36 1.27 2.96
CA ASP A 163 17.64 1.00 1.55
C ASP A 163 17.23 -0.42 1.13
N ASP A 164 17.44 -1.42 1.99
CA ASP A 164 17.00 -2.79 1.71
C ASP A 164 15.47 -2.87 1.59
N LEU A 165 14.74 -2.21 2.49
CA LEU A 165 13.28 -2.19 2.49
C LEU A 165 12.73 -1.49 1.25
N LYS A 166 13.29 -0.31 0.92
CA LYS A 166 12.88 0.46 -0.27
C LYS A 166 13.20 -0.31 -1.55
N ARG A 167 14.40 -0.89 -1.66
CA ARG A 167 14.82 -1.72 -2.82
C ARG A 167 13.93 -2.94 -2.99
N THR A 168 13.63 -3.63 -1.89
CA THR A 168 12.77 -4.83 -1.90
C THR A 168 11.36 -4.48 -2.35
N LEU A 169 10.76 -3.45 -1.75
CA LEU A 169 9.42 -2.99 -2.13
C LEU A 169 9.38 -2.52 -3.58
N ALA A 170 10.35 -1.74 -4.05
CA ALA A 170 10.44 -1.31 -5.45
C ALA A 170 10.48 -2.51 -6.42
N GLY A 171 11.23 -3.56 -6.09
CA GLY A 171 11.25 -4.81 -6.84
C GLY A 171 9.87 -5.48 -6.91
N TYR A 172 9.12 -5.49 -5.79
CA TYR A 172 7.78 -6.06 -5.74
C TYR A 172 6.74 -5.23 -6.49
N VAL A 173 6.82 -3.91 -6.44
CA VAL A 173 5.97 -3.02 -7.26
C VAL A 173 6.24 -3.26 -8.75
N LYS A 174 7.52 -3.36 -9.15
CA LYS A 174 7.87 -3.70 -10.54
C LYS A 174 7.24 -5.03 -10.95
N ARG A 175 7.35 -6.06 -10.11
CA ARG A 175 6.74 -7.38 -10.37
C ARG A 175 5.22 -7.27 -10.51
N ARG A 176 4.55 -6.52 -9.64
CA ARG A 176 3.10 -6.26 -9.71
C ARG A 176 2.72 -5.57 -11.01
N ASN A 177 3.48 -4.57 -11.46
CA ASN A 177 3.21 -3.86 -12.71
C ASN A 177 3.39 -4.76 -13.94
N GLN A 178 4.41 -5.63 -13.92
CA GLN A 178 4.58 -6.65 -14.95
C GLN A 178 3.33 -7.55 -15.06
N ILE A 179 2.72 -7.93 -13.93
CA ILE A 179 1.50 -8.76 -13.93
C ILE A 179 0.29 -7.96 -14.40
N ALA A 180 0.03 -6.82 -13.77
CA ALA A 180 -1.22 -6.09 -13.91
C ALA A 180 -1.31 -5.25 -15.19
N HIS A 181 -0.17 -4.78 -15.73
CA HIS A 181 -0.13 -3.85 -16.85
C HIS A 181 0.54 -4.43 -18.10
N GLU A 182 1.50 -5.34 -17.95
CA GLU A 182 2.22 -5.94 -19.08
C GLU A 182 1.71 -7.35 -19.45
N GLY A 183 0.63 -7.83 -18.81
CA GLY A 183 0.09 -9.19 -19.03
C GLY A 183 1.06 -10.31 -18.63
N ASP A 184 2.06 -9.98 -17.82
CA ASP A 184 3.16 -10.82 -17.39
C ASP A 184 3.96 -11.53 -18.49
N ARG A 185 4.23 -10.84 -19.60
CA ARG A 185 4.96 -11.41 -20.74
C ARG A 185 6.38 -10.86 -20.91
N GLU A 186 7.30 -11.76 -21.24
CA GLU A 186 8.64 -11.46 -21.75
C GLU A 186 8.56 -10.69 -23.07
N ALA A 187 9.66 -10.05 -23.50
CA ALA A 187 9.73 -9.40 -24.81
C ALA A 187 9.50 -10.37 -25.99
N SER A 188 9.78 -11.66 -25.79
CA SER A 188 9.50 -12.74 -26.73
C SER A 188 8.01 -13.12 -26.82
N GLY A 189 7.16 -12.54 -25.96
CA GLY A 189 5.74 -12.89 -25.85
C GLY A 189 5.45 -14.09 -24.93
N ALA A 190 6.49 -14.81 -24.46
CA ALA A 190 6.34 -15.89 -23.50
C ALA A 190 5.86 -15.38 -22.14
N VAL A 191 5.04 -16.15 -21.42
CA VAL A 191 4.63 -15.79 -20.06
C VAL A 191 5.84 -15.92 -19.13
N ARG A 192 6.11 -14.87 -18.33
CA ARG A 192 7.24 -14.84 -17.39
C ARG A 192 7.08 -15.93 -16.34
N HIS A 193 8.18 -16.60 -16.04
CA HIS A 193 8.19 -17.63 -15.01
C HIS A 193 7.89 -17.05 -13.62
N ILE A 194 7.13 -17.79 -12.81
CA ILE A 194 6.84 -17.43 -11.41
C ILE A 194 7.00 -18.66 -10.51
N GLN A 195 7.70 -18.48 -9.40
CA GLN A 195 7.69 -19.46 -8.31
C GLN A 195 6.53 -19.16 -7.37
N PRO A 196 5.63 -20.12 -7.07
CA PRO A 196 4.51 -19.88 -6.17
C PRO A 196 4.91 -19.35 -4.78
N GLN A 197 6.07 -19.79 -4.26
CA GLN A 197 6.59 -19.30 -2.97
C GLN A 197 6.93 -17.81 -3.00
N HIS A 198 7.18 -17.23 -4.19
CA HIS A 198 7.43 -15.81 -4.33
C HIS A 198 6.22 -14.97 -3.91
N ALA A 199 5.00 -15.42 -4.24
CA ALA A 199 3.77 -14.75 -3.80
C ALA A 199 3.63 -14.74 -2.27
N SER A 200 3.92 -15.88 -1.62
CA SER A 200 3.93 -15.97 -0.14
C SER A 200 4.96 -15.02 0.48
N LYS A 201 6.17 -14.92 -0.09
CA LYS A 201 7.22 -14.02 0.38
C LYS A 201 6.80 -12.55 0.29
N ILE A 202 6.19 -12.15 -0.83
CA ILE A 202 5.68 -10.79 -1.01
C ILE A 202 4.57 -10.48 0.00
N ALA A 203 3.59 -11.37 0.15
CA ALA A 203 2.51 -11.20 1.12
C ALA A 203 3.03 -11.08 2.57
N ALA A 204 4.01 -11.90 2.95
CA ALA A 204 4.66 -11.84 4.26
C ALA A 204 5.43 -10.52 4.47
N PHE A 205 6.17 -10.05 3.46
CA PHE A 205 6.84 -8.75 3.51
C PHE A 205 5.86 -7.60 3.67
N VAL A 206 4.79 -7.58 2.87
CA VAL A 206 3.75 -6.53 2.94
C VAL A 206 3.08 -6.51 4.32
N ARG A 207 2.74 -7.67 4.90
CA ARG A 207 2.20 -7.74 6.28
C ARG A 207 3.16 -7.14 7.29
N ASN A 208 4.44 -7.48 7.20
CA ASN A 208 5.46 -6.98 8.10
C ASN A 208 5.70 -5.47 7.95
N LEU A 209 5.62 -4.96 6.72
CA LEU A 209 5.71 -3.53 6.43
C LEU A 209 4.51 -2.78 7.00
N VAL A 210 3.29 -3.20 6.70
CA VAL A 210 2.07 -2.56 7.20
C VAL A 210 1.98 -2.59 8.72
N PHE A 211 2.33 -3.72 9.36
CA PHE A 211 2.41 -3.80 10.82
C PHE A 211 3.31 -2.70 11.41
N ARG A 212 4.48 -2.47 10.83
CA ARG A 212 5.42 -1.45 11.32
C ARG A 212 4.99 -0.04 10.98
N LEU A 213 4.47 0.18 9.77
CA LEU A 213 3.83 1.45 9.41
C LEU A 213 2.73 1.82 10.42
N ASN A 214 1.88 0.85 10.78
CA ASN A 214 0.81 1.06 11.76
C ASN A 214 1.36 1.38 13.14
N ARG A 215 2.40 0.69 13.60
CA ARG A 215 3.04 0.99 14.89
C ARG A 215 3.68 2.37 14.96
N VAL A 216 4.17 2.90 13.84
CA VAL A 216 4.71 4.26 13.79
C VAL A 216 3.60 5.30 13.92
N VAL A 217 2.47 5.11 13.23
CA VAL A 217 1.36 6.08 13.20
C VAL A 217 0.44 5.97 14.43
N TYR A 218 0.18 4.74 14.88
CA TYR A 218 -0.74 4.42 15.98
C TYR A 218 0.00 3.59 17.06
N PRO A 219 0.95 4.18 17.80
CA PRO A 219 1.78 3.45 18.76
C PRO A 219 1.00 2.81 19.91
N ASN A 220 -0.22 3.28 20.17
CA ASN A 220 -1.10 2.79 21.23
C ASN A 220 -2.16 1.78 20.73
N GLU A 221 -2.23 1.51 19.42
CA GLU A 221 -3.17 0.53 18.89
C GLU A 221 -2.66 -0.89 19.16
N VAL A 222 -3.47 -1.70 19.83
CA VAL A 222 -3.14 -3.11 20.11
C VAL A 222 -3.43 -3.94 18.86
N ILE A 223 -2.37 -4.28 18.12
CA ILE A 223 -2.45 -5.10 16.93
C ILE A 223 -1.64 -6.39 17.08
N ALA A 224 -2.15 -7.50 16.54
CA ALA A 224 -1.43 -8.77 16.54
C ALA A 224 -0.16 -8.67 15.68
N GLN A 225 0.96 -9.14 16.23
CA GLN A 225 2.21 -9.27 15.48
C GLN A 225 2.02 -10.32 14.37
N PRO A 226 2.45 -10.06 13.13
CA PRO A 226 2.39 -11.06 12.09
C PRO A 226 3.27 -12.26 12.46
N ASP A 227 2.81 -13.47 12.13
CA ASP A 227 3.58 -14.71 12.31
C ASP A 227 4.98 -14.56 11.68
N ALA A 228 5.99 -15.07 12.37
CA ALA A 228 7.35 -15.11 11.85
C ALA A 228 7.37 -15.90 10.52
N PRO A 229 8.15 -15.44 9.51
CA PRO A 229 8.23 -16.08 8.21
C PRO A 229 8.74 -17.53 8.27
#